data_AF-A0A7M1B9C5-F1
#
_entry.id   AF-A0A7M1B9C5-F1
#
_cell.length_a   1.000
_cell.length_b   1.000
_cell.length_c   1.000
_cell.angle_alpha   90.00
_cell.angle_beta   90.00
_cell.angle_gamma   90.00
#
_symmetry.space_group_name_H-M   'P 1'
#
loop_
_entity.id
_entity.type
_entity.pdbx_description
1 polymer ?
#
loop_
_entity_poly.entity_id
_entity_poly.type
_entity_poly.pdbx_seq_one_letter_code
_entity_poly.pdbx_strand_id
1 'polypeptide(L)'
;MEISTSTWMMTAFIAGMIVSIWKMYPFLVNRTLEDDDTGEDAHNYLIELMQKVLKEEETAPDAKTLHEKMTAHADFDKERFWRFNLNKLNQLLFTHYAQHPHLSSIEDIHQEVNKETKKN
;
A
#
# COMPACT_ATOMS: atom_id res chain seq x y z
N MET A 1 57.30 -9.24 26.17
CA MET A 1 57.23 -8.98 24.72
C MET A 1 56.76 -7.56 24.55
N GLU A 2 57.60 -6.69 24.01
CA GLU A 2 57.20 -5.33 23.66
C GLU A 2 56.24 -5.41 22.46
N ILE A 3 55.03 -4.88 22.65
CA ILE A 3 54.03 -4.85 21.58
C ILE A 3 54.45 -3.75 20.61
N SER A 4 54.77 -4.13 19.38
CA SER A 4 55.19 -3.18 18.35
C SER A 4 54.05 -2.23 17.98
N THR A 5 54.38 -1.04 17.48
CA THR A 5 53.40 -0.07 16.97
C THR A 5 52.52 -0.67 15.85
N SER A 6 53.07 -1.56 15.03
CA SER A 6 52.33 -2.30 14.00
C SER A 6 51.24 -3.18 14.61
N THR A 7 51.55 -3.86 15.71
CA THR A 7 50.59 -4.68 16.45
C THR A 7 49.45 -3.81 17.00
N TRP A 8 49.75 -2.62 17.54
CA TRP A 8 48.72 -1.68 18.00
C TRP A 8 47.82 -1.16 16.88
N MET A 9 48.39 -0.81 15.72
CA MET A 9 47.62 -0.39 14.55
C MET A 9 46.68 -1.51 14.06
N MET A 10 47.18 -2.75 14.02
CA MET A 10 46.37 -3.91 13.64
C MET A 10 45.23 -4.16 14.63
N THR A 11 45.50 -4.06 15.93
CA THR A 11 44.46 -4.18 16.96
C THR A 11 43.39 -3.09 16.84
N ALA A 12 43.79 -1.84 16.64
CA ALA A 12 42.86 -0.72 16.45
C ALA A 12 41.99 -0.90 15.19
N PHE A 13 42.59 -1.37 14.09
CA PHE A 13 41.87 -1.67 12.86
C PHE A 13 40.81 -2.76 13.06
N ILE A 14 41.19 -3.89 13.66
CA ILE A 14 40.27 -5.00 13.93
C ILE A 14 39.13 -4.56 14.87
N ALA A 15 39.47 -3.81 15.93
CA ALA A 15 38.47 -3.29 16.85
C ALA A 15 37.49 -2.33 16.16
N GLY A 16 38.00 -1.41 15.33
CA GLY A 16 37.16 -0.50 14.55
C GLY A 16 36.25 -1.22 13.56
N MET A 17 36.74 -2.29 12.94
CA MET A 17 35.97 -3.13 12.02
C MET A 17 34.85 -3.89 12.73
N ILE A 18 35.12 -4.47 13.91
CA ILE A 18 34.09 -5.16 14.71
C ILE A 18 33.00 -4.17 15.13
N VAL A 19 33.38 -2.98 15.61
CA VAL A 19 32.43 -1.94 16.03
C VAL A 19 31.59 -1.43 14.86
N SER A 20 32.19 -1.27 13.66
CA SER A 20 31.46 -0.82 12.48
C SER A 20 30.45 -1.86 12.01
N ILE A 21 30.83 -3.14 11.96
CA ILE A 21 29.92 -4.24 11.62
C ILE A 21 28.79 -4.35 12.64
N TRP A 22 29.08 -4.27 13.95
CA TRP A 22 28.06 -4.29 14.99
C TRP A 22 27.07 -3.12 14.85
N LYS A 23 27.57 -1.93 14.51
CA LYS A 23 26.74 -0.74 14.29
C LYS A 23 25.91 -0.82 13.01
N MET A 24 26.43 -1.46 11.96
CA MET A 24 25.72 -1.66 10.69
C MET A 24 24.78 -2.87 10.72
N TYR A 25 24.98 -3.82 11.63
CA TYR A 25 24.16 -5.03 11.77
C TYR A 25 22.65 -4.77 11.73
N PRO A 26 22.07 -3.80 12.48
CA PRO A 26 20.63 -3.53 12.40
C PRO A 26 20.14 -3.07 11.02
N PHE A 27 21.01 -2.47 10.20
CA PHE A 27 20.70 -2.06 8.82
C PHE A 27 20.92 -3.18 7.79
N LEU A 28 21.71 -4.21 8.14
CA LEU A 28 21.92 -5.40 7.33
C LEU A 28 20.85 -6.46 7.54
N VAL A 29 20.13 -6.42 8.67
CA VAL A 29 18.93 -7.24 8.83
C VAL A 29 17.94 -6.78 7.77
N ASN A 30 17.84 -7.58 6.70
CA ASN A 30 16.91 -7.40 5.61
C ASN A 30 15.49 -7.76 6.11
N ARG A 31 14.99 -6.98 7.07
CA ARG A 31 13.57 -6.98 7.38
C ARG A 31 12.90 -6.38 6.17
N THR A 32 12.08 -7.17 5.49
CA THR A 32 11.06 -6.59 4.62
C THR A 32 10.35 -5.53 5.45
N LEU A 33 10.29 -4.30 4.93
CA LEU A 33 9.41 -3.30 5.51
C LEU A 33 8.04 -3.97 5.65
N GLU A 34 7.40 -3.83 6.80
CA GLU A 34 6.10 -4.48 7.14
C GLU A 34 4.93 -3.87 6.34
N ASP A 35 5.23 -3.33 5.17
CA ASP A 35 4.52 -2.23 4.61
C ASP A 35 4.57 -2.35 3.10
N ASP A 36 3.69 -3.19 2.60
CA ASP A 36 3.11 -2.92 1.32
C ASP A 36 1.64 -3.33 1.38
N ASP A 37 0.76 -2.34 1.27
CA ASP A 37 -0.67 -2.45 0.99
C ASP A 37 -0.90 -3.10 -0.40
N THR A 38 -0.26 -4.23 -0.66
CA THR A 38 -0.18 -4.92 -1.96
C THR A 38 -0.47 -6.41 -1.85
N GLY A 39 -1.02 -6.86 -0.72
CA GLY A 39 -1.69 -8.16 -0.66
C GLY A 39 -2.97 -8.17 -1.49
N GLU A 40 -3.31 -9.31 -2.08
CA GLU A 40 -4.58 -9.53 -2.79
C GLU A 40 -5.79 -9.16 -1.90
N ASP A 41 -5.68 -9.44 -0.60
CA ASP A 41 -6.68 -9.07 0.42
C ASP A 41 -6.88 -7.56 0.55
N ALA A 42 -5.81 -6.76 0.41
CA ALA A 42 -5.86 -5.31 0.50
C ALA A 42 -6.53 -4.70 -0.74
N HIS A 43 -6.23 -5.27 -1.92
CA HIS A 43 -6.86 -4.87 -3.18
C HIS A 43 -8.36 -5.16 -3.16
N ASN A 44 -8.76 -6.39 -2.82
CA ASN A 44 -10.15 -6.82 -2.77
C ASN A 44 -10.96 -5.98 -1.78
N TYR A 45 -10.40 -5.70 -0.61
CA TYR A 45 -11.03 -4.81 0.37
C TYR A 45 -11.32 -3.41 -0.20
N LEU A 46 -10.35 -2.80 -0.89
CA LEU A 46 -10.55 -1.48 -1.49
C LEU A 46 -11.58 -1.49 -2.62
N ILE A 47 -11.64 -2.57 -3.41
CA ILE A 47 -12.69 -2.77 -4.45
C ILE A 47 -14.06 -2.90 -3.80
N GLU A 48 -14.20 -3.73 -2.77
CA GLU A 48 -15.47 -3.89 -2.05
C GLU A 48 -15.94 -2.57 -1.43
N LEU A 49 -15.03 -1.81 -0.82
CA LEU A 49 -15.33 -0.49 -0.28
C LEU A 49 -15.76 0.48 -1.38
N MET A 50 -15.05 0.51 -2.51
CA MET A 50 -15.39 1.34 -3.66
C MET A 50 -16.81 1.02 -4.17
N GLN A 51 -17.13 -0.27 -4.31
CA GLN A 51 -18.46 -0.70 -4.74
C GLN A 51 -19.54 -0.34 -3.72
N LYS A 52 -19.28 -0.47 -2.41
CA LYS A 52 -20.20 -0.02 -1.36
C LYS A 52 -20.48 1.47 -1.45
N VAL A 53 -19.44 2.30 -1.55
CA VAL A 53 -19.59 3.74 -1.71
C VAL A 53 -20.41 4.05 -2.98
N LEU A 54 -20.13 3.39 -4.10
CA LEU A 54 -20.90 3.58 -5.32
C LEU A 54 -22.37 3.14 -5.21
N LYS A 55 -22.71 2.14 -4.38
CA LYS A 55 -24.12 1.75 -4.10
C LYS A 55 -24.89 2.84 -3.36
N GLU A 56 -24.22 3.57 -2.47
CA GLU A 56 -24.84 4.62 -1.67
C GLU A 56 -25.09 5.91 -2.47
N GLU A 57 -24.46 6.03 -3.64
CA GLU A 57 -24.56 7.19 -4.51
C GLU A 57 -25.67 7.07 -5.54
N GLU A 58 -26.50 8.12 -5.67
CA GLU A 58 -27.52 8.19 -6.72
C GLU A 58 -26.93 8.36 -8.13
N THR A 59 -25.79 9.04 -8.24
CA THR A 59 -25.11 9.34 -9.51
C THR A 59 -23.64 8.97 -9.42
N ALA A 60 -23.02 8.53 -10.52
CA ALA A 60 -21.61 8.19 -10.50
C ALA A 60 -20.75 9.43 -10.16
N PRO A 61 -19.95 9.38 -9.08
CA PRO A 61 -19.04 10.46 -8.72
C PRO A 61 -17.83 10.50 -9.66
N ASP A 62 -17.18 11.66 -9.75
CA ASP A 62 -15.83 11.73 -10.34
C ASP A 62 -14.79 11.04 -9.45
N ALA A 63 -13.60 10.77 -9.98
CA ALA A 63 -12.56 10.05 -9.24
C ALA A 63 -12.13 10.76 -7.94
N LYS A 64 -12.16 12.10 -7.91
CA LYS A 64 -11.77 12.88 -6.74
C LYS A 64 -12.82 12.76 -5.63
N THR A 65 -14.09 12.92 -5.99
CA THR A 65 -15.23 12.77 -5.11
C THR A 65 -15.33 11.34 -4.61
N LEU A 66 -15.10 10.34 -5.46
CA LEU A 66 -15.04 8.94 -5.06
C LEU A 66 -13.95 8.70 -4.01
N HIS A 67 -12.75 9.24 -4.22
CA HIS A 67 -11.66 9.15 -3.25
C HIS A 67 -12.02 9.79 -1.90
N GLU A 68 -12.59 11.00 -1.93
CA GLU A 68 -13.04 11.71 -0.72
C GLU A 68 -14.11 10.89 0.03
N LYS A 69 -15.06 10.29 -0.69
CA LYS A 69 -16.11 9.45 -0.10
C LYS A 69 -15.56 8.15 0.46
N MET A 70 -14.68 7.46 -0.26
CA MET A 70 -14.02 6.24 0.23
C MET A 70 -13.23 6.50 1.51
N THR A 71 -12.46 7.59 1.57
CA THR A 71 -11.64 7.91 2.76
C THR A 71 -12.46 8.43 3.94
N ALA A 72 -13.66 8.95 3.69
CA ALA A 72 -14.62 9.38 4.70
C ALA A 72 -15.58 8.26 5.16
N HIS A 73 -15.67 7.16 4.41
CA HIS A 73 -16.58 6.05 4.69
C HIS A 73 -16.24 5.36 6.03
N ALA A 74 -17.27 4.95 6.77
CA ALA A 74 -17.11 4.36 8.10
C ALA A 74 -16.26 3.08 8.09
N ASP A 75 -16.40 2.28 7.03
CA ASP A 75 -15.66 1.03 6.87
C ASP A 75 -14.19 1.24 6.50
N PHE A 76 -13.72 2.45 6.17
CA PHE A 76 -12.34 2.68 5.71
C PHE A 76 -11.31 2.62 6.83
N ASP A 77 -10.39 1.67 6.74
CA ASP A 77 -9.29 1.50 7.68
C ASP A 77 -8.14 2.49 7.40
N LYS A 78 -8.15 3.62 8.10
CA LYS A 78 -7.16 4.70 7.96
C LYS A 78 -5.76 4.31 8.43
N GLU A 79 -5.64 3.38 9.37
CA GLU A 79 -4.35 2.95 9.90
C GLU A 79 -3.66 2.04 8.88
N ARG A 80 -4.41 1.08 8.32
CA ARG A 80 -3.92 0.20 7.26
C ARG A 80 -3.63 0.98 5.98
N PHE A 81 -4.57 1.77 5.48
CA PHE A 81 -4.48 2.43 4.18
C PHE A 81 -4.04 3.89 4.26
N TRP A 82 -3.12 4.22 5.16
CA TRP A 82 -2.69 5.61 5.40
C TRP A 82 -2.04 6.29 4.17
N ARG A 83 -1.53 5.51 3.21
CA ARG A 83 -0.99 6.00 1.93
C ARG A 83 -1.99 6.06 0.79
N PHE A 84 -3.26 5.69 1.02
CA PHE A 84 -4.27 5.73 -0.02
C PHE A 84 -4.51 7.18 -0.45
N ASN A 85 -4.30 7.43 -1.74
CA ASN A 85 -4.42 8.74 -2.37
C ASN A 85 -5.07 8.59 -3.73
N LEU A 86 -5.33 9.71 -4.42
CA LEU A 86 -6.00 9.69 -5.72
C LEU A 86 -5.25 8.85 -6.77
N ASN A 87 -3.92 8.82 -6.75
CA ASN A 87 -3.14 7.99 -7.68
C ASN A 87 -3.33 6.50 -7.40
N LYS A 88 -3.38 6.12 -6.12
CA LYS A 88 -3.69 4.73 -5.70
C LYS A 88 -5.11 4.33 -6.11
N LEU A 89 -6.09 5.23 -5.99
CA LEU A 89 -7.44 4.98 -6.51
C LEU A 89 -7.43 4.77 -8.03
N ASN A 90 -6.71 5.62 -8.78
CA ASN A 90 -6.61 5.46 -10.24
C ASN A 90 -5.95 4.13 -10.62
N GLN A 91 -4.94 3.68 -9.87
CA GLN A 91 -4.34 2.36 -10.05
C GLN A 91 -5.34 1.24 -9.74
N LEU A 92 -6.10 1.36 -8.65
CA LEU A 92 -7.16 0.42 -8.27
C LEU A 92 -8.19 0.27 -9.40
N LEU A 93 -8.70 1.39 -9.92
CA LEU A 93 -9.65 1.43 -11.03
C LEU A 93 -9.06 0.80 -12.29
N PHE A 94 -7.82 1.14 -12.65
CA PHE A 94 -7.15 0.58 -13.81
C PHE A 94 -7.02 -0.95 -13.72
N THR A 95 -6.61 -1.47 -12.56
CA THR A 95 -6.53 -2.92 -12.32
C THR A 95 -7.91 -3.56 -12.43
N HIS A 96 -8.95 -2.92 -11.89
CA HIS A 96 -10.32 -3.41 -11.97
C HIS A 96 -10.82 -3.48 -13.43
N TYR A 97 -10.61 -2.44 -14.23
CA TYR A 97 -10.95 -2.45 -15.66
C TYR A 97 -10.19 -3.52 -16.46
N ALA A 98 -8.93 -3.78 -16.10
CA ALA A 98 -8.15 -4.84 -16.73
C ALA A 98 -8.72 -6.24 -16.46
N GLN A 99 -9.32 -6.46 -15.29
CA GLN A 99 -9.98 -7.71 -14.91
C GLN A 99 -11.41 -7.83 -15.47
N HIS A 100 -12.07 -6.69 -15.72
CA HIS A 100 -13.45 -6.60 -16.21
C HIS A 100 -13.51 -5.81 -17.52
N PRO A 101 -13.23 -6.44 -18.69
CA PRO A 101 -13.11 -5.72 -19.97
C PRO A 101 -14.36 -4.98 -20.45
N HIS A 102 -15.53 -5.28 -19.87
CA HIS A 102 -16.79 -4.58 -20.17
C HIS A 102 -16.95 -3.26 -19.39
N LEU A 103 -16.07 -3.00 -18.41
CA LEU A 103 -16.04 -1.77 -17.62
C LEU A 103 -14.89 -0.89 -18.10
N SER A 104 -15.22 0.36 -18.44
CA SER A 104 -14.25 1.34 -18.95
C SER A 104 -14.22 2.65 -18.15
N SER A 105 -15.20 2.82 -17.26
CA SER A 105 -15.40 4.04 -16.50
C SER A 105 -16.05 3.76 -15.14
N ILE A 106 -15.97 4.74 -14.24
CA ILE A 106 -16.61 4.68 -12.91
C ILE A 106 -18.13 4.56 -13.07
N GLU A 107 -18.69 5.18 -14.10
CA GLU A 107 -20.10 5.08 -14.48
C GLU A 107 -20.50 3.62 -14.78
N ASP A 108 -19.66 2.89 -15.52
CA ASP A 108 -19.94 1.48 -15.85
C ASP A 108 -19.99 0.62 -14.57
N ILE A 109 -19.03 0.84 -13.65
CA ILE A 109 -19.00 0.17 -12.34
C ILE A 109 -20.26 0.52 -11.55
N HIS A 110 -20.62 1.81 -11.46
CA HIS A 110 -21.81 2.28 -10.74
C HIS A 110 -23.09 1.63 -11.27
N GLN A 111 -23.24 1.55 -12.59
CA GLN A 111 -24.38 0.90 -13.23
C GLN A 111 -24.42 -0.61 -12.98
N GLU A 112 -23.29 -1.30 -13.04
CA GLU A 112 -23.21 -2.73 -12.78
C GLU A 112 -23.63 -3.05 -11.35
N VAL A 113 -23.04 -2.35 -10.40
CA VAL A 113 -23.30 -2.46 -8.97
C VAL A 113 -24.78 -2.18 -8.63
N ASN A 114 -25.39 -1.21 -9.29
CA ASN A 114 -26.81 -0.90 -9.14
C ASN A 114 -27.74 -1.91 -9.83
N LYS A 115 -27.32 -2.54 -10.92
CA LYS A 115 -28.07 -3.62 -11.60
C LYS A 115 -28.12 -4.88 -10.73
N GLU A 116 -27.02 -5.22 -10.06
CA GLU A 116 -26.98 -6.36 -9.13
C GLU A 116 -27.92 -6.17 -7.94
N THR A 117 -27.98 -4.96 -7.40
CA THR A 117 -28.86 -4.63 -6.27
C THR A 117 -30.34 -4.76 -6.63
N LYS A 118 -30.73 -4.50 -7.89
CA LYS A 118 -32.12 -4.62 -8.38
C LYS A 118 -32.54 -6.06 -8.71
N LYS A 119 -31.60 -7.01 -8.79
CA LYS A 119 -31.89 -8.43 -9.07
C LYS A 119 -32.15 -9.26 -7.80
N ASN A 120 -31.79 -8.73 -6.63
CA ASN A 120 -32.07 -9.31 -5.32
C ASN A 120 -33.30 -8.66 -4.68
#